data_AF-A0A401UBA9-F1
#
_entry.id   AF-A0A401UBA9-F1
#
_cell.length_a   1.000
_cell.length_b   1.000
_cell.length_c   1.000
_cell.angle_alpha   90.00
_cell.angle_beta   90.00
_cell.angle_gamma   90.00
#
_symmetry.space_group_name_H-M   'P 1'
#
loop_
_entity.id
_entity.type
_entity.pdbx_description
1 polymer ?
#
loop_
_entity_poly.entity_id
_entity_poly.type
_entity_poly.pdbx_seq_one_letter_code
_entity_poly.pdbx_strand_id
1 'polypeptide(L)'
;MTFIIVSLFSSCAEDKDPAVQLPPIISTYEPESAFANESIIIRGENFGTSINDVEVSFFEDEIATVTAITNTSLTVTIPDNAYVGNVSVKVKNLEAEGGEFTVLTICSVYIGDRFAPVPCPRIKPSGSTL
;
A
#
# COMPACT_ATOMS: atom_id res chain seq x y z
N MET A 1 -34.93 44.18 40.49
CA MET A 1 -34.74 42.95 41.28
C MET A 1 -34.62 41.82 40.26
N THR A 2 -33.62 41.88 39.37
CA THR A 2 -32.34 41.13 39.43
C THR A 2 -32.65 39.62 39.50
N PHE A 3 -32.28 38.76 38.56
CA PHE A 3 -30.93 38.32 38.14
C PHE A 3 -31.04 37.71 36.72
N ILE A 4 -30.18 38.04 35.74
CA ILE A 4 -28.95 37.28 35.38
C ILE A 4 -29.25 35.77 35.39
N ILE A 5 -29.25 35.06 34.26
CA ILE A 5 -28.03 34.49 33.66
C ILE A 5 -28.21 34.37 32.15
N VAL A 6 -27.33 35.08 31.43
CA VAL A 6 -26.93 34.78 30.06
C VAL A 6 -26.29 33.39 30.09
N SER A 7 -27.02 32.38 29.66
CA SER A 7 -26.48 31.03 29.48
C SER A 7 -25.73 30.95 28.16
N LEU A 8 -24.58 31.65 28.11
CA LEU A 8 -23.46 31.27 27.26
C LEU A 8 -22.93 29.93 27.78
N PHE A 9 -23.65 28.84 27.49
CA PHE A 9 -23.03 27.52 27.39
C PHE A 9 -22.21 27.58 26.09
N SER A 10 -20.96 28.04 26.10
CA SER A 10 -19.80 27.32 26.63
C SER A 10 -19.80 25.87 26.15
N SER A 11 -19.56 25.71 24.86
CA SER A 11 -18.87 24.55 24.34
C SER A 11 -17.87 25.01 23.28
N CYS A 12 -16.89 25.83 23.68
CA CYS A 12 -15.58 25.73 23.06
C CYS A 12 -15.02 24.40 23.55
N ALA A 13 -15.33 23.33 22.82
CA ALA A 13 -14.56 22.11 22.93
C ALA A 13 -13.17 22.44 22.39
N GLU A 14 -12.13 22.07 23.14
CA GLU A 14 -10.74 22.15 22.71
C GLU A 14 -10.58 21.87 21.21
N ASP A 15 -10.09 22.88 20.48
CA ASP A 15 -9.49 22.75 19.15
C ASP A 15 -8.36 21.73 19.24
N LYS A 16 -8.69 20.45 19.11
CA LYS A 16 -7.77 19.51 18.51
C LYS A 16 -7.67 19.96 17.07
N ASP A 17 -6.66 20.77 16.76
CA ASP A 17 -6.25 21.04 15.39
C ASP A 17 -6.35 19.70 14.65
N PRO A 18 -7.28 19.54 13.70
CA PRO A 18 -7.45 18.29 13.01
C PRO A 18 -6.15 18.10 12.27
N ALA A 19 -5.26 17.25 12.81
CA ALA A 19 -3.92 17.00 12.29
C ALA A 19 -4.01 16.98 10.77
N VAL A 20 -3.51 18.04 10.14
CA VAL A 20 -3.69 18.28 8.71
C VAL A 20 -3.02 17.12 7.98
N GLN A 21 -3.80 16.10 7.64
CA GLN A 21 -3.31 14.96 6.91
C GLN A 21 -3.15 15.38 5.45
N LEU A 22 -1.90 15.48 5.04
CA LEU A 22 -1.53 15.63 3.64
C LEU A 22 -1.76 14.30 2.93
N PRO A 23 -2.08 14.33 1.61
CA PRO A 23 -2.15 13.11 0.84
C PRO A 23 -0.80 12.36 0.90
N PRO A 24 -0.82 11.03 1.00
CA PRO A 24 0.39 10.24 0.92
C PRO A 24 1.07 10.48 -0.43
N ILE A 25 2.40 10.39 -0.45
CA ILE A 25 3.19 10.50 -1.68
C ILE A 25 4.08 9.29 -1.74
N ILE A 26 4.09 8.60 -2.88
CA ILE A 26 4.99 7.48 -3.14
C ILE A 26 6.12 7.99 -4.03
N SER A 27 7.35 7.86 -3.55
CA SER A 27 8.55 8.32 -4.25
C SER A 27 9.24 7.19 -5.01
N THR A 28 9.59 6.10 -4.31
CA THR A 28 10.35 4.99 -4.87
C THR A 28 10.05 3.67 -4.16
N TYR A 29 10.42 2.57 -4.80
CA TYR A 29 10.31 1.21 -4.26
C TYR A 29 11.71 0.59 -4.13
N GLU A 30 12.01 -0.01 -2.98
CA GLU A 30 13.27 -0.69 -2.72
C GLU A 30 12.99 -2.11 -2.21
N PRO A 31 13.30 -3.16 -2.99
CA PRO A 31 13.77 -3.15 -4.39
C PRO A 31 12.67 -2.71 -5.39
N GLU A 32 13.06 -2.30 -6.61
CA GLU A 32 12.12 -1.89 -7.69
C GLU A 32 11.28 -3.06 -8.25
N SER A 33 11.70 -4.30 -7.95
CA SER A 33 10.98 -5.53 -8.28
C SER A 33 11.26 -6.57 -7.21
N ALA A 34 10.25 -7.36 -6.84
CA ALA A 34 10.38 -8.41 -5.83
C ALA A 34 9.44 -9.57 -6.13
N PHE A 35 9.72 -10.73 -5.52
CA PHE A 35 8.85 -11.90 -5.65
C PHE A 35 7.59 -11.77 -4.79
N ALA A 36 6.54 -12.52 -5.13
CA ALA A 36 5.41 -12.68 -4.22
C ALA A 36 5.89 -13.27 -2.88
N ASN A 37 5.32 -12.80 -1.75
CA ASN A 37 5.75 -13.03 -0.36
C ASN A 37 7.08 -12.41 0.07
N GLU A 38 7.74 -11.64 -0.78
CA GLU A 38 8.90 -10.86 -0.34
C GLU A 38 8.46 -9.56 0.34
N SER A 39 9.32 -9.08 1.24
CA SER A 39 9.15 -7.77 1.86
C SER A 39 9.80 -6.68 1.00
N ILE A 40 9.06 -5.60 0.73
CA ILE A 40 9.58 -4.42 0.04
C ILE A 40 9.41 -3.17 0.90
N ILE A 41 10.24 -2.17 0.62
CA ILE A 41 10.18 -0.86 1.26
C ILE A 41 9.65 0.15 0.23
N ILE A 42 8.50 0.74 0.53
CA ILE A 42 7.92 1.86 -0.20
C ILE A 42 8.41 3.15 0.48
N ARG A 43 9.16 3.98 -0.23
CA ARG A 43 9.60 5.29 0.25
C ARG A 43 8.63 6.37 -0.22
N GLY A 44 8.43 7.36 0.62
CA GLY A 44 7.45 8.40 0.36
C GLY A 44 7.35 9.43 1.46
N GLU A 45 6.22 10.10 1.54
CA GLU A 45 5.91 11.10 2.56
C GLU A 45 4.44 10.99 2.98
N ASN A 46 4.14 11.46 4.19
CA ASN A 46 2.78 11.54 4.76
C ASN A 46 2.07 10.18 4.95
N PHE A 47 2.82 9.09 5.11
CA PHE A 47 2.24 7.79 5.46
C PHE A 47 1.69 7.74 6.89
N GLY A 48 2.19 8.62 7.77
CA GLY A 48 1.85 8.60 9.19
C GLY A 48 2.63 7.53 9.97
N THR A 49 2.13 7.18 11.15
CA THR A 49 2.82 6.26 12.08
C THR A 49 1.95 5.08 12.54
N SER A 50 0.71 5.01 12.08
CA SER A 50 -0.27 4.01 12.48
C SER A 50 -0.47 2.99 11.37
N ILE A 51 -0.13 1.72 11.62
CA ILE A 51 -0.33 0.63 10.66
C ILE A 51 -1.81 0.45 10.33
N ASN A 52 -2.70 0.58 11.32
CA ASN A 52 -4.14 0.41 11.14
C ASN A 52 -4.80 1.51 10.28
N ASP A 53 -4.09 2.61 10.06
CA ASP A 53 -4.58 3.72 9.23
C ASP A 53 -4.16 3.57 7.77
N VAL A 54 -3.30 2.59 7.45
CA VAL A 54 -2.71 2.44 6.11
C VAL A 54 -3.01 1.09 5.50
N GLU A 55 -3.50 1.13 4.28
CA GLU A 55 -3.78 -0.01 3.43
C GLU A 55 -2.98 0.13 2.15
N VAL A 56 -2.29 -0.94 1.75
CA VAL A 56 -1.54 -0.97 0.50
C VAL A 56 -2.11 -2.08 -0.34
N SER A 57 -2.52 -1.73 -1.56
CA SER A 57 -3.10 -2.66 -2.52
C SER A 57 -2.21 -2.74 -3.75
N PHE A 58 -1.98 -3.94 -4.22
CA PHE A 58 -1.31 -4.23 -5.48
C PHE A 58 -2.35 -4.41 -6.59
N PHE A 59 -1.91 -4.78 -7.79
CA PHE A 59 -2.76 -5.02 -8.94
C PHE A 59 -3.97 -5.90 -8.61
N GLU A 60 -5.15 -5.58 -9.16
CA GLU A 60 -6.44 -6.25 -8.87
C GLU A 60 -6.91 -6.19 -7.41
N ASP A 61 -6.60 -5.10 -6.70
CA ASP A 61 -7.03 -4.86 -5.30
C ASP A 61 -6.47 -5.91 -4.30
N GLU A 62 -5.35 -6.54 -4.63
CA GLU A 62 -4.67 -7.50 -3.75
C GLU A 62 -4.03 -6.78 -2.56
N ILE A 63 -4.62 -6.96 -1.38
CA ILE A 63 -4.21 -6.27 -0.15
C ILE A 63 -2.89 -6.86 0.36
N ALA A 64 -1.87 -6.01 0.46
CA ALA A 64 -0.59 -6.36 1.05
C ALA A 64 -0.58 -6.20 2.57
N THR A 65 0.29 -6.98 3.21
CA THR A 65 0.46 -6.91 4.67
C THR A 65 1.51 -5.87 5.03
N VAL A 66 1.10 -4.79 5.69
CA VAL A 66 2.02 -3.75 6.21
C VAL A 66 2.66 -4.25 7.50
N THR A 67 3.98 -4.43 7.51
CA THR A 67 4.73 -4.95 8.68
C THR A 67 5.37 -3.84 9.51
N ALA A 68 5.76 -2.74 8.87
CA ALA A 68 6.30 -1.57 9.55
C ALA A 68 5.95 -0.28 8.80
N ILE A 69 5.73 0.79 9.54
CA ILE A 69 5.41 2.10 8.99
C ILE A 69 6.17 3.20 9.72
N THR A 70 6.63 4.17 8.95
CA THR A 70 7.11 5.47 9.41
C THR A 70 6.53 6.54 8.50
N ASN A 71 6.69 7.81 8.87
CA ASN A 71 6.15 8.91 8.09
C ASN A 71 6.68 8.96 6.62
N THR A 72 7.85 8.36 6.37
CA THR A 72 8.52 8.40 5.05
C THR A 72 8.86 7.02 4.48
N SER A 73 8.56 5.94 5.20
CA SER A 73 8.88 4.58 4.76
C SER A 73 7.81 3.61 5.20
N LEU A 74 7.44 2.70 4.31
CA LEU A 74 6.44 1.69 4.57
C LEU A 74 6.99 0.34 4.13
N THR A 75 7.05 -0.62 5.06
CA THR A 75 7.48 -1.99 4.77
C THR A 75 6.23 -2.84 4.60
N VAL A 76 6.08 -3.45 3.44
CA VAL A 76 4.97 -4.35 3.09
C VAL A 76 5.47 -5.68 2.60
N THR A 77 4.68 -6.71 2.86
CA THR A 77 4.84 -8.04 2.27
C THR A 77 3.88 -8.18 1.11
N ILE A 78 4.41 -8.52 -0.07
CA ILE A 78 3.64 -8.69 -1.29
C ILE A 78 2.80 -9.97 -1.17
N PRO A 79 1.48 -9.94 -1.47
CA PRO A 79 0.66 -11.15 -1.42
C PRO A 79 1.01 -12.13 -2.55
N ASP A 80 0.71 -13.42 -2.35
CA ASP A 80 0.95 -14.51 -3.30
C ASP A 80 0.42 -14.23 -4.72
N ASN A 81 -0.71 -13.54 -4.83
CA ASN A 81 -1.43 -13.30 -6.08
C ASN A 81 -1.15 -11.93 -6.69
N ALA A 82 -0.17 -11.18 -6.21
CA ALA A 82 0.16 -9.89 -6.82
C ALA A 82 0.84 -10.08 -8.18
N TYR A 83 0.39 -9.31 -9.17
CA TYR A 83 0.98 -9.23 -10.50
C TYR A 83 1.59 -7.85 -10.76
N VAL A 84 2.31 -7.73 -11.88
CA VAL A 84 2.83 -6.43 -12.36
C VAL A 84 1.66 -5.47 -12.57
N GLY A 85 1.74 -4.31 -11.93
CA GLY A 85 0.69 -3.30 -12.06
C GLY A 85 0.86 -2.13 -11.11
N ASN A 86 -0.13 -1.25 -11.09
CA ASN A 86 -0.15 -0.10 -10.21
C ASN A 86 -0.29 -0.52 -8.75
N VAL A 87 0.39 0.21 -7.86
CA VAL A 87 0.26 0.08 -6.42
C VAL A 87 -0.60 1.23 -5.93
N SER A 88 -1.61 0.99 -5.10
CA SER A 88 -2.34 2.05 -4.41
C SER A 88 -2.02 2.01 -2.92
N VAL A 89 -1.81 3.18 -2.32
CA VAL A 89 -1.61 3.34 -0.88
C VAL A 89 -2.69 4.26 -0.36
N LYS A 90 -3.50 3.74 0.55
CA LYS A 90 -4.58 4.49 1.21
C LYS A 90 -4.24 4.73 2.67
N VAL A 91 -4.20 5.99 3.07
CA VAL A 91 -3.98 6.45 4.44
C VAL A 91 -5.26 7.12 4.94
N LYS A 92 -6.03 6.41 5.77
CA LYS A 92 -7.37 6.79 6.24
C LYS A 92 -8.35 7.08 5.08
N ASN A 93 -8.54 8.37 4.78
CA ASN A 93 -9.46 8.88 3.74
C ASN A 93 -8.71 9.46 2.53
N LEU A 94 -7.38 9.33 2.51
CA LEU A 94 -6.53 9.84 1.45
C LEU A 94 -5.91 8.66 0.70
N GLU A 95 -5.95 8.72 -0.61
CA GLU A 95 -5.39 7.69 -1.47
C GLU A 95 -4.26 8.28 -2.30
N ALA A 96 -3.22 7.49 -2.51
CA ALA A 96 -2.11 7.80 -3.38
C ALA A 96 -1.86 6.62 -4.31
N GLU A 97 -1.93 6.90 -5.61
CA GLU A 97 -1.52 5.96 -6.62
C GLU A 97 -0.02 6.02 -6.80
N GLY A 98 0.61 4.87 -6.63
CA GLY A 98 1.98 4.61 -7.00
C GLY A 98 2.10 4.26 -8.48
N GLY A 99 3.32 4.39 -8.99
CA GLY A 99 3.65 3.92 -10.32
C GLY A 99 3.53 2.39 -10.45
N GLU A 100 3.71 1.90 -11.67
CA GLU A 100 3.80 0.46 -11.96
C GLU A 100 4.93 -0.19 -11.17
N PHE A 101 4.61 -1.24 -10.41
CA PHE A 101 5.57 -2.06 -9.69
C PHE A 101 5.65 -3.44 -10.34
N THR A 102 6.87 -3.97 -10.48
CA THR A 102 7.09 -5.28 -11.11
C THR A 102 7.17 -6.38 -10.07
N VAL A 103 6.08 -7.14 -9.92
CA VAL A 103 6.07 -8.36 -9.10
C VAL A 103 6.58 -9.54 -9.93
N LEU A 104 7.63 -10.20 -9.42
CA LEU A 104 8.20 -11.40 -9.99
C LEU A 104 7.45 -12.62 -9.45
N THR A 105 6.46 -13.10 -10.19
CA THR A 105 5.82 -14.38 -9.84
C THR A 105 6.70 -15.55 -10.27
N ILE A 106 6.84 -16.57 -9.42
CA ILE A 106 7.35 -17.86 -9.86
C ILE A 106 6.21 -18.65 -10.49
N CYS A 107 6.27 -18.89 -11.80
CA CYS A 107 5.41 -19.92 -12.39
C CYS A 107 6.09 -21.25 -12.13
N SER A 108 5.43 -22.15 -11.42
CA SER A 108 5.86 -23.54 -11.37
C SER A 108 5.61 -24.15 -12.75
N VAL A 109 6.63 -24.15 -13.60
CA VAL A 109 6.64 -24.95 -14.83
C VAL A 109 7.00 -26.38 -14.43
N TYR A 110 6.04 -27.30 -14.49
CA TYR A 110 6.29 -28.71 -14.29
C TYR A 110 7.00 -29.30 -15.53
N ILE A 111 8.34 -29.31 -15.51
CA ILE A 111 9.14 -30.11 -16.46
C ILE A 111 9.56 -31.40 -15.74
N GLY A 112 8.63 -32.36 -15.63
CA GLY A 112 8.85 -33.64 -14.94
C GLY A 112 8.99 -33.51 -13.41
N ASP A 113 9.95 -34.22 -12.82
CA ASP A 113 10.01 -34.51 -11.36
C ASP A 113 10.93 -33.59 -10.54
N ARG A 114 11.29 -32.40 -11.03
CA ARG A 114 12.19 -31.47 -10.32
C ARG A 114 11.65 -30.04 -10.30
N PHE A 115 11.46 -29.53 -9.08
CA PHE A 115 11.11 -28.13 -8.80
C PHE A 115 12.34 -27.23 -9.02
N ALA A 116 12.37 -26.46 -10.09
CA ALA A 116 13.31 -25.36 -10.25
C ALA A 116 12.52 -24.04 -10.29
N PRO A 117 12.73 -23.10 -9.36
CA PRO A 117 12.12 -21.78 -9.42
C PRO A 117 12.73 -21.02 -10.60
N VAL A 118 11.95 -20.83 -11.66
CA VAL A 118 12.33 -20.02 -12.82
C VAL A 118 11.61 -18.67 -12.77
N PRO A 119 12.31 -17.53 -12.94
CA PRO A 119 11.65 -16.25 -13.16
C PRO A 119 10.80 -16.34 -14.43
N CYS A 120 9.51 -15.99 -14.33
CA CYS A 120 8.60 -16.04 -15.47
C CYS A 120 9.15 -15.27 -16.67
N PRO A 121 9.21 -15.84 -17.88
CA PRO A 121 9.33 -15.03 -19.08
C PRO A 121 8.02 -14.25 -19.23
N ARG A 122 8.12 -13.00 -19.69
CA ARG A 122 7.00 -12.20 -20.19
C ARG A 122 6.43 -12.86 -21.46
N ILE A 123 5.72 -13.97 -21.33
CA ILE A 123 5.08 -14.64 -22.45
C ILE A 123 3.80 -13.85 -22.74
N LYS A 124 3.85 -12.95 -23.74
CA LYS A 124 2.62 -12.54 -24.43
C LYS A 124 1.88 -13.82 -24.84
N PRO A 125 0.54 -13.91 -24.72
CA PRO A 125 -0.20 -15.03 -25.27
C PRO A 125 0.01 -15.06 -26.79
N SER A 126 1.02 -15.81 -27.23
CA SER A 126 1.22 -16.19 -28.62
C SER A 126 0.21 -17.29 -28.88
N GLY A 127 -0.79 -16.96 -29.69
CA GLY A 127 -1.99 -17.75 -29.94
C GLY A 127 -1.72 -19.25 -30.08
N SER A 128 -2.46 -20.04 -29.31
CA SER A 128 -2.69 -21.43 -29.62
C SER A 128 -3.80 -21.50 -30.65
N THR A 129 -3.44 -21.40 -31.92
CA THR A 129 -4.28 -21.92 -33.01
C THR A 129 -4.04 -23.43 -33.08
N LEU A 130 -5.04 -24.20 -32.68
CA LEU A 130 -5.34 -25.51 -33.24
C LEU A 130 -6.83 -25.55 -33.57
#